data_AF-G0QD72-F1
#
_entry.id   AF-G0QD72-F1
#
_cell.length_a   1.000
_cell.length_b   1.000
_cell.length_c   1.000
_cell.angle_alpha   90.00
_cell.angle_beta   90.00
_cell.angle_gamma   90.00
#
_symmetry.space_group_name_H-M   'P 1'
#
loop_
_entity.id
_entity.type
_entity.pdbx_description
1 polymer ?
#
loop_
_entity_poly.entity_id
_entity_poly.type
_entity_poly.pdbx_seq_one_letter_code
_entity_poly.pdbx_strand_id
1 'polypeptide(L)' 'MLGGGDMQQMMKQMGIDVEEINADTVEVHVGDKTLVFSDPEISKMEVQGNEVFQLQGDYTRGVR' A
#
# COMPACT_ATOMS: atom_id res chain seq x y z
N MET A 1 6.57 -24.19 -1.82
CA MET A 1 6.71 -23.91 -3.26
C MET A 1 5.45 -23.13 -3.64
N LEU A 2 5.41 -21.80 -3.59
CA LEU A 2 6.37 -20.77 -3.99
C LEU A 2 6.79 -19.94 -2.76
N GLY A 3 8.07 -19.65 -2.60
CA GLY A 3 8.54 -18.74 -1.55
C GLY A 3 8.36 -17.29 -2.00
N GLY A 4 8.10 -16.36 -1.08
CA GLY A 4 7.89 -14.94 -1.41
C GLY A 4 9.01 -14.31 -2.27
N GLY A 5 10.23 -14.87 -2.24
CA GLY A 5 11.34 -14.43 -3.09
C GLY A 5 11.15 -14.69 -4.58
N ASP A 6 10.43 -15.75 -4.97
CA ASP A 6 10.17 -16.06 -6.38
C ASP A 6 9.25 -15.00 -7.01
N MET A 7 8.27 -14.52 -6.23
CA MET A 7 7.29 -13.54 -6.68
C MET A 7 7.93 -12.15 -6.86
N GLN A 8 8.82 -11.75 -5.95
CA GLN A 8 9.54 -10.48 -6.03
C GLN A 8 10.50 -10.44 -7.24
N GLN A 9 11.16 -11.56 -7.56
CA GLN A 9 12.00 -11.66 -8.76
C GLN A 9 11.17 -11.61 -10.05
N MET A 10 10.00 -12.25 -10.08
CA MET A 10 9.09 -12.17 -11.23
C MET A 10 8.57 -10.74 -11.44
N MET A 11 8.20 -10.02 -10.37
CA MET A 11 7.75 -8.63 -10.47
C MET A 11 8.81 -7.70 -11.07
N LYS A 12 10.08 -7.83 -10.61
CA LYS A 12 11.20 -7.08 -11.20
C LYS A 12 11.43 -7.40 -12.67
N GLN A 13 11.29 -8.67 -13.08
CA GLN A 13 11.42 -9.06 -14.49
C GLN A 13 10.33 -8.47 -15.39
N MET A 14 9.18 -8.11 -14.82
CA MET A 14 8.09 -7.40 -15.51
C MET A 14 8.24 -5.87 -15.48
N GLY A 15 9.34 -5.36 -14.91
CA GLY A 15 9.59 -3.92 -14.78
C GLY A 15 8.69 -3.23 -13.76
N ILE A 16 8.15 -3.99 -12.79
CA ILE A 16 7.35 -3.44 -11.69
C ILE A 16 8.30 -3.20 -10.52
N ASP A 17 8.55 -1.93 -10.22
CA ASP A 17 9.29 -1.51 -9.04
C ASP A 17 8.34 -1.38 -7.85
N VAL A 18 8.73 -2.01 -6.73
CA VAL A 18 8.00 -1.98 -5.46
C VAL A 18 8.81 -1.17 -4.45
N GLU A 19 8.20 -0.17 -3.85
CA GLU A 19 8.77 0.68 -2.80
C GLU A 19 7.92 0.59 -1.54
N GLU A 20 8.54 0.29 -0.40
CA GLU A 20 7.88 0.35 0.91
C GLU A 20 7.90 1.78 1.44
N ILE A 21 6.76 2.26 1.90
CA ILE A 21 6.58 3.61 2.45
C ILE A 21 6.30 3.48 3.95
N ASN A 22 7.16 4.09 4.76
CA ASN A 22 6.96 4.21 6.19
C ASN A 22 6.10 5.45 6.47
N ALA A 23 4.90 5.25 7.03
CA ALA A 23 4.01 6.34 7.41
C ALA A 23 3.52 6.13 8.84
N ASP A 24 3.60 7.19 9.66
CA ASP A 24 3.09 7.14 11.04
C ASP A 24 1.54 7.14 11.05
N THR A 25 0.90 7.76 10.06
CA THR A 25 -0.56 7.85 9.96
C THR A 25 -1.02 8.01 8.52
N VAL A 26 -2.12 7.32 8.16
CA VAL A 26 -2.83 7.52 6.88
C VAL A 26 -4.29 7.80 7.14
N GLU A 27 -4.82 8.84 6.49
CA GLU A 27 -6.25 9.17 6.51
C GLU A 27 -6.88 8.95 5.12
N VAL A 28 -7.92 8.13 5.05
CA VAL A 28 -8.72 7.95 3.85
C VAL A 28 -10.07 8.64 4.04
N HIS A 29 -10.32 9.71 3.28
CA HIS A 29 -11.59 10.43 3.29
C HIS A 29 -12.63 9.73 2.40
N VAL A 30 -13.72 9.29 3.01
CA VAL A 30 -14.82 8.58 2.32
C VAL A 30 -16.13 9.33 2.61
N GLY A 31 -16.43 10.33 1.78
CA GLY A 31 -17.59 11.20 1.99
C GLY A 31 -17.48 11.99 3.29
N ASP A 32 -18.38 11.74 4.23
CA ASP A 32 -18.47 12.36 5.57
C ASP A 32 -17.63 11.64 6.65
N LYS A 33 -16.95 10.55 6.27
CA LYS A 33 -16.18 9.71 7.19
C LYS A 33 -14.70 9.80 6.89
N THR A 34 -13.90 9.61 7.93
CA THR A 34 -12.45 9.42 7.82
C THR A 34 -12.11 8.04 8.36
N LEU A 35 -11.33 7.27 7.58
CA LEU A 35 -10.67 6.06 8.06
C LEU A 35 -9.25 6.45 8.46
N VAL A 36 -8.90 6.28 9.73
CA VAL A 36 -7.59 6.66 10.28
C VAL A 36 -6.81 5.39 10.60
N PHE A 37 -5.69 5.20 9.92
CA PHE A 37 -4.76 4.10 10.11
C PHE A 37 -3.53 4.62 10.87
N SER A 38 -3.14 3.95 11.96
CA SER A 38 -1.92 4.23 12.72
C SER A 38 -0.84 3.22 12.35
N ASP A 39 0.36 3.70 12.01
CA ASP A 39 1.50 2.88 11.58
C ASP A 39 1.16 1.80 10.52
N PRO A 40 0.44 2.14 9.43
CA PRO A 40 0.09 1.13 8.43
C PRO A 40 1.29 0.70 7.57
N GLU A 41 1.19 -0.50 7.02
CA GLU A 41 2.10 -0.97 5.97
C GLU A 41 1.62 -0.43 4.62
N ILE A 42 2.51 0.29 3.92
CA ILE A 42 2.22 0.86 2.60
C ILE A 42 3.27 0.37 1.62
N SER A 43 2.83 -0.16 0.49
CA SER A 43 3.70 -0.40 -0.67
C SER A 43 3.20 0.37 -1.89
N LYS A 44 4.13 0.96 -2.64
CA LYS A 44 3.90 1.62 -3.92
C LYS A 44 4.47 0.76 -5.03
N MET A 45 3.69 0.58 -6.09
CA MET A 45 4.08 -0.14 -7.31
C MET A 45 3.90 0.77 -8.51
N GLU A 46 4.88 0.80 -9.43
CA GLU A 46 4.68 1.40 -10.75
C GLU A 46 4.31 0.32 -11.77
N VAL A 47 3.12 0.44 -12.37
CA VAL A 47 2.61 -0.53 -13.35
C VAL A 47 2.14 0.22 -14.60
N GLN A 48 2.87 0.03 -15.71
CA GLN A 48 2.54 0.64 -17.01
C GLN A 48 2.36 2.18 -16.93
N GLY A 49 3.20 2.85 -16.12
CA GLY A 49 3.15 4.30 -15.90
C GLY A 49 2.07 4.77 -14.91
N ASN A 50 1.37 3.86 -14.22
CA ASN A 50 0.44 4.19 -13.14
C ASN A 50 1.05 3.82 -11.79
N GLU A 51 0.89 4.70 -10.81
CA GLU A 51 1.24 4.41 -9.42
C GLU A 51 0.07 3.73 -8.71
N VAL A 52 0.34 2.55 -8.13
CA VAL A 52 -0.62 1.78 -7.36
C VAL A 52 -0.11 1.68 -5.93
N PHE A 53 -0.92 2.13 -4.97
CA PHE A 53 -0.62 2.05 -3.54
C PHE A 53 -1.44 0.93 -2.90
N GLN A 54 -0.79 0.04 -2.19
CA GLN A 54 -1.42 -0.94 -1.32
C GLN A 54 -1.26 -0.49 0.12
N LEU A 55 -2.38 -0.33 0.82
CA LEU A 55 -2.45 0.04 2.23
C LEU A 55 -2.98 -1.14 3.03
N GLN A 56 -2.21 -1.58 4.03
CA GLN A 56 -2.60 -2.65 4.95
C GLN A 56 -2.43 -2.18 6.40
N GLY A 57 -3.48 -2.37 7.20
CA GLY A 57 -3.46 -2.01 8.62
C GLY A 57 -4.85 -1.95 9.20
N ASP A 58 -4.91 -1.90 10.53
CA ASP A 58 -6.15 -1.61 11.25
C ASP A 58 -6.50 -0.12 11.14
N TYR A 59 -7.79 0.18 11.18
CA TYR A 59 -8.26 1.56 11.12
C TYR A 59 -9.35 1.84 12.16
N THR A 60 -9.42 3.11 12.56
CA THR A 60 -10.53 3.66 13.33
C THR A 60 -11.38 4.57 12.45
N ARG A 61 -12.68 4.66 12.74
CA ARG A 61 -13.60 5.53 11.99
C ARG A 61 -13.82 6.85 12.75
N GLY A 62 -13.41 7.94 12.13
CA GLY A 62 -13.83 9.30 12.51
C GLY A 62 -15.10 9.71 11.77
N VAL A 63 -15.95 10.48 12.43
CA VAL A 63 -17.02 11.27 11.79
C VAL A 63 -16.57 12.71 11.84
N ARG A 64 -16.63 13.40 10.71
CA ARG A 64 -16.20 14.79 10.57
C ARG A 64 -17.28 15.78 11.00
#